data_AF-A0A8T5L8Y7-F1
#
_entry.id   AF-A0A8T5L8Y7-F1
#
_cell.length_a   1.000
_cell.length_b   1.000
_cell.length_c   1.000
_cell.angle_alpha   90.00
_cell.angle_beta   90.00
_cell.angle_gamma   90.00
#
_symmetry.space_group_name_H-M   'P 1'
#
loop_
_entity.id
_entity.type
_entity.pdbx_description
1 polymer ?
#
loop_
_entity_poly.entity_id
_entity_poly.type
_entity_poly.pdbx_seq_one_letter_code
_entity_poly.pdbx_strand_id
1 'polypeptide(L)'
;MKLNEMTWKDIFGYHKVDTAEELNPFFEQGYHIVSCDASYRESVGTCSVQIKGKDKEYKVKDKPFSAIGPVESEILSILHGVREVQKNKSAKKVLFTNDNVSAINLVLGNHDRKQNHIIRAVDKVRNELSKLTIPYEFAQVKSKVNKKVDKSAKRKLKSRETVIEKRIRERKDKISKVQERAQNLECKQDGTNYLVKSSNSETWYAVNLDILSCSCPYWKNNWSKKPEGAKWTRATPCKHMCRAADFGSQNILEIFRSQVFRRK
;
A
#
# COMPACT_ATOMS: atom_id res chain seq x y z
N MET A 1 -44.69 -10.54 2.50
CA MET A 1 -44.20 -9.50 3.44
C MET A 1 -44.59 -8.14 2.92
N LYS A 2 -45.12 -7.26 3.77
CA LYS A 2 -45.36 -5.86 3.39
C LYS A 2 -44.00 -5.13 3.41
N LEU A 3 -43.76 -4.22 2.47
CA LEU A 3 -42.51 -3.43 2.37
C LEU A 3 -42.13 -2.72 3.68
N ASN A 4 -43.12 -2.41 4.54
CA ASN A 4 -42.92 -1.74 5.82
C ASN A 4 -42.33 -2.63 6.93
N GLU A 5 -42.14 -3.94 6.68
CA GLU A 5 -41.60 -4.89 7.67
C GLU A 5 -40.17 -5.36 7.32
N MET A 6 -39.62 -4.95 6.17
CA MET A 6 -38.27 -5.34 5.76
C MET A 6 -37.21 -4.51 6.47
N THR A 7 -36.27 -5.17 7.12
CA THR A 7 -35.12 -4.50 7.74
C THR A 7 -34.03 -4.17 6.71
N TRP A 8 -33.11 -3.28 7.07
CA TRP A 8 -31.95 -2.96 6.22
C TRP A 8 -31.12 -4.22 5.88
N LYS A 9 -31.04 -5.16 6.82
CA LYS A 9 -30.37 -6.45 6.61
C LYS A 9 -31.09 -7.32 5.59
N ASP A 10 -32.42 -7.32 5.59
CA ASP A 10 -33.20 -8.10 4.62
C ASP A 10 -33.05 -7.56 3.19
N ILE A 11 -32.87 -6.25 3.07
CA ILE A 11 -32.73 -5.58 1.76
C ILE A 11 -31.28 -5.67 1.24
N PHE A 12 -30.30 -5.40 2.09
CA PHE A 12 -28.91 -5.21 1.66
C PHE A 12 -27.92 -6.24 2.22
N GLY A 13 -28.35 -7.18 3.08
CA GLY A 13 -27.47 -8.19 3.66
C GLY A 13 -26.52 -7.68 4.77
N TYR A 14 -26.69 -6.45 5.25
CA TYR A 14 -25.92 -5.89 6.36
C TYR A 14 -26.77 -5.01 7.28
N HIS A 15 -26.32 -4.80 8.52
CA HIS A 15 -26.98 -3.90 9.47
C HIS A 15 -26.57 -2.45 9.27
N LYS A 16 -27.48 -1.52 9.52
CA LYS A 16 -27.14 -0.11 9.63
C LYS A 16 -27.07 0.28 11.11
N VAL A 17 -25.94 0.86 11.51
CA VAL A 17 -25.65 1.22 12.90
C VAL A 17 -25.23 2.68 12.98
N ASP A 18 -26.07 3.49 13.60
CA ASP A 18 -25.89 4.93 13.67
C ASP A 18 -25.20 5.38 14.96
N THR A 19 -25.36 4.61 16.03
CA THR A 19 -24.83 4.88 17.37
C THR A 19 -24.01 3.72 17.92
N ALA A 20 -23.21 3.94 18.97
CA ALA A 20 -22.42 2.86 19.55
C ALA A 20 -23.30 1.91 20.38
N GLU A 21 -24.39 2.43 20.94
CA GLU A 21 -25.36 1.74 21.77
C GLU A 21 -26.13 0.67 20.97
N GLU A 22 -26.36 0.91 19.68
CA GLU A 22 -26.93 -0.06 18.74
C GLU A 22 -26.07 -1.32 18.53
N LEU A 23 -24.79 -1.31 18.98
CA LEU A 23 -23.95 -2.51 18.99
C LEU A 23 -24.16 -3.39 20.23
N ASN A 24 -24.78 -2.88 21.30
CA ASN A 24 -24.98 -3.61 22.56
C ASN A 24 -25.76 -4.93 22.38
N PRO A 25 -26.86 -4.98 21.61
CA PRO A 25 -27.58 -6.24 21.39
C PRO A 25 -26.70 -7.34 20.77
N PHE A 26 -25.73 -6.97 19.92
CA PHE A 26 -24.81 -7.94 19.34
C PHE A 26 -23.85 -8.52 20.38
N PHE A 27 -23.33 -7.69 21.29
CA PHE A 27 -22.52 -8.17 22.42
C PHE A 27 -23.29 -9.17 23.29
N GLU A 28 -24.56 -8.86 23.59
CA GLU A 28 -25.44 -9.74 24.37
C GLU A 28 -25.73 -11.08 23.66
N GLN A 29 -25.81 -11.06 22.33
CA GLN A 29 -25.95 -12.26 21.49
C GLN A 29 -24.64 -13.03 21.29
N GLY A 30 -23.54 -12.61 21.94
CA GLY A 30 -22.24 -13.28 21.90
C GLY A 30 -21.38 -12.93 20.68
N TYR A 31 -21.71 -11.87 19.94
CA TYR A 31 -20.87 -11.40 18.84
C TYR A 31 -19.58 -10.78 19.35
N HIS A 32 -18.51 -11.02 18.61
CA HIS A 32 -17.33 -10.17 18.62
C HIS A 32 -17.47 -9.13 17.50
N ILE A 33 -17.41 -7.86 17.85
CA ILE A 33 -17.43 -6.74 16.92
C ILE A 33 -16.00 -6.53 16.39
N VAL A 34 -15.86 -6.54 15.08
CA VAL A 34 -14.59 -6.38 14.37
C VAL A 34 -14.62 -5.08 13.60
N SER A 35 -14.10 -4.03 14.21
CA SER A 35 -14.03 -2.69 13.64
C SER A 35 -12.83 -2.56 12.72
N CYS A 36 -13.10 -2.31 11.45
CA CYS A 36 -12.12 -2.20 10.37
C CYS A 36 -12.18 -0.80 9.79
N ASP A 37 -11.03 -0.14 9.68
CA ASP A 37 -10.93 1.18 9.05
C ASP A 37 -9.62 1.29 8.27
N ALA A 38 -9.61 2.09 7.21
CA ALA A 38 -8.42 2.35 6.43
C ALA A 38 -8.11 3.84 6.27
N SER A 39 -6.86 4.11 5.93
CA SER A 39 -6.41 5.42 5.50
C SER A 39 -5.49 5.24 4.30
N TYR A 40 -5.61 6.15 3.34
CA TYR A 40 -4.93 6.03 2.06
C TYR A 40 -4.33 7.37 1.63
N ARG A 41 -3.09 7.36 1.15
CA ARG A 41 -2.49 8.46 0.38
C ARG A 41 -1.45 7.93 -0.61
N GLU A 42 -1.55 8.36 -1.88
CA GLU A 42 -0.54 8.12 -2.92
C GLU A 42 0.02 6.68 -2.95
N SER A 43 -0.85 5.71 -3.22
CA SER A 43 -0.54 4.28 -3.25
C SER A 43 -0.14 3.61 -1.93
N VAL A 44 -0.15 4.36 -0.81
CA VAL A 44 0.11 3.86 0.53
C VAL A 44 -1.21 3.72 1.27
N GLY A 45 -1.59 2.49 1.58
CA GLY A 45 -2.71 2.18 2.45
C GLY A 45 -2.23 1.75 3.83
N THR A 46 -2.99 2.10 4.84
CA THR A 46 -2.85 1.54 6.20
C THR A 46 -4.23 1.22 6.71
N CYS A 47 -4.38 0.10 7.42
CA CYS A 47 -5.59 -0.18 8.15
C CYS A 47 -5.31 -0.32 9.63
N SER A 48 -6.39 -0.18 10.40
CA SER A 48 -6.46 -0.56 11.79
C SER A 48 -7.63 -1.51 11.96
N VAL A 49 -7.45 -2.51 12.81
CA VAL A 49 -8.47 -3.50 13.16
C VAL A 49 -8.56 -3.57 14.67
N GLN A 50 -9.79 -3.51 15.19
CA GLN A 50 -10.08 -3.75 16.59
C GLN A 50 -11.11 -4.85 16.73
N ILE A 51 -10.86 -5.80 17.64
CA ILE A 51 -11.84 -6.81 18.02
C ILE A 51 -12.31 -6.51 19.44
N LYS A 52 -13.63 -6.48 19.65
CA LYS A 52 -14.25 -6.32 20.96
C LYS A 52 -15.32 -7.40 21.15
N GLY A 53 -15.31 -8.09 22.28
CA GLY A 53 -16.42 -8.91 22.76
C GLY A 53 -17.05 -8.25 23.99
N LYS A 54 -18.08 -8.88 24.57
CA LYS A 54 -18.79 -8.38 25.75
C LYS A 54 -17.86 -8.03 26.91
N ASP A 55 -16.99 -8.97 27.28
CA ASP A 55 -16.12 -8.85 28.47
C ASP A 55 -14.66 -8.52 28.13
N LYS A 56 -14.32 -8.40 26.85
CA LYS A 56 -12.92 -8.29 26.42
C LYS A 56 -12.73 -7.39 25.21
N GLU A 57 -11.84 -6.42 25.35
CA GLU A 57 -11.40 -5.58 24.24
C GLU A 57 -9.95 -5.93 23.87
N TYR A 58 -9.72 -6.29 22.60
CA TYR A 58 -8.39 -6.61 22.10
C TYR A 58 -7.65 -5.36 21.65
N LYS A 59 -6.31 -5.38 21.77
CA LYS A 59 -5.44 -4.29 21.30
C LYS A 59 -5.63 -4.09 19.78
N VAL A 60 -5.74 -2.83 19.37
CA VAL A 60 -5.80 -2.42 17.97
C VAL A 60 -4.57 -2.94 17.21
N LYS A 61 -4.80 -3.53 16.04
CA LYS A 61 -3.77 -4.05 15.15
C LYS A 61 -3.69 -3.16 13.92
N ASP A 62 -2.53 -2.55 13.69
CA ASP A 62 -2.29 -1.69 12.54
C ASP A 62 -1.43 -2.40 11.50
N LYS A 63 -1.74 -2.23 10.21
CA LYS A 63 -0.95 -2.82 9.13
C LYS A 63 -0.84 -1.90 7.91
N PRO A 64 0.38 -1.63 7.41
CA PRO A 64 0.56 -0.97 6.13
C PRO A 64 0.43 -1.96 4.97
N PHE A 65 -0.04 -1.48 3.82
CA PHE A 65 -0.12 -2.22 2.57
C PHE A 65 -0.04 -1.26 1.37
N SER A 66 0.06 -1.82 0.17
CA SER A 66 -0.12 -1.06 -1.07
C SER A 66 -1.58 -1.16 -1.51
N ALA A 67 -2.15 -0.04 -1.93
CA ALA A 67 -3.47 0.06 -2.54
C ALA A 67 -3.39 1.05 -3.70
N ILE A 68 -4.32 1.00 -4.65
CA ILE A 68 -4.42 1.93 -5.78
C ILE A 68 -5.41 3.06 -5.46
N GLY A 69 -6.34 2.86 -4.54
CA GLY A 69 -7.32 3.86 -4.15
C GLY A 69 -7.93 3.66 -2.76
N PRO A 70 -8.73 4.64 -2.30
CA PRO A 70 -9.34 4.60 -0.97
C PRO A 70 -10.32 3.44 -0.81
N VAL A 71 -11.14 3.14 -1.83
CA VAL A 71 -12.09 2.02 -1.78
C VAL A 71 -11.38 0.67 -1.67
N GLU A 72 -10.29 0.47 -2.43
CA GLU A 72 -9.46 -0.74 -2.28
C GLU A 72 -8.88 -0.83 -0.87
N SER A 73 -8.43 0.29 -0.31
CA SER A 73 -7.88 0.36 1.04
C SER A 73 -8.90 -0.07 2.09
N GLU A 74 -10.16 0.34 1.95
CA GLU A 74 -11.25 -0.10 2.84
C GLU A 74 -11.56 -1.59 2.69
N ILE A 75 -11.62 -2.13 1.47
CA ILE A 75 -11.82 -3.56 1.25
C ILE A 75 -10.66 -4.37 1.88
N LEU A 76 -9.43 -3.88 1.75
CA LEU A 76 -8.26 -4.51 2.36
C LEU A 76 -8.26 -4.39 3.89
N SER A 77 -8.91 -3.38 4.50
CA SER A 77 -9.07 -3.32 5.95
C SER A 77 -9.99 -4.45 6.45
N ILE A 78 -11.08 -4.72 5.73
CA ILE A 78 -11.96 -5.88 5.99
C ILE A 78 -11.17 -7.18 5.86
N LEU A 79 -10.36 -7.35 4.81
CA LEU A 79 -9.48 -8.52 4.64
C LEU A 79 -8.59 -8.73 5.87
N HIS A 80 -8.03 -7.65 6.41
CA HIS A 80 -7.21 -7.71 7.61
C HIS A 80 -8.05 -8.06 8.86
N GLY A 81 -9.26 -7.52 8.97
CA GLY A 81 -10.24 -7.92 9.99
C GLY A 81 -10.49 -9.42 10.01
N VAL A 82 -10.82 -9.99 8.85
CA VAL A 82 -11.09 -11.43 8.69
C VAL A 82 -9.88 -12.27 9.14
N ARG A 83 -8.66 -11.87 8.73
CA ARG A 83 -7.43 -12.57 9.11
C ARG A 83 -7.09 -12.47 10.60
N GLU A 84 -7.44 -11.38 11.27
CA GLU A 84 -7.27 -11.28 12.72
C GLU A 84 -8.31 -12.14 13.47
N VAL A 85 -9.55 -12.24 12.94
CA VAL A 85 -10.56 -13.17 13.48
C VAL A 85 -10.13 -14.62 13.35
N GLN A 86 -9.56 -15.04 12.21
CA GLN A 86 -9.06 -16.42 12.02
C GLN A 86 -8.00 -16.82 13.06
N LYS A 87 -7.25 -15.85 13.61
CA LYS A 87 -6.28 -16.08 14.70
C LYS A 87 -6.94 -16.09 16.08
N ASN A 88 -8.12 -15.49 16.20
CA ASN A 88 -8.86 -15.35 17.44
C ASN A 88 -9.81 -16.54 17.65
N LYS A 89 -9.31 -17.58 18.32
CA LYS A 89 -10.07 -18.79 18.63
C LYS A 89 -11.23 -18.58 19.63
N SER A 90 -11.34 -17.42 20.29
CA SER A 90 -12.44 -17.16 21.24
C SER A 90 -13.71 -16.66 20.58
N ALA A 91 -13.64 -16.18 19.33
CA ALA A 91 -14.79 -15.64 18.64
C ALA A 91 -15.73 -16.77 18.19
N LYS A 92 -16.97 -16.76 18.68
CA LYS A 92 -18.01 -17.74 18.28
C LYS A 92 -18.92 -17.20 17.17
N LYS A 93 -19.10 -15.88 17.11
CA LYS A 93 -19.82 -15.13 16.08
C LYS A 93 -19.12 -13.79 15.88
N VAL A 94 -19.13 -13.24 14.68
CA VAL A 94 -18.49 -11.94 14.40
C VAL A 94 -19.37 -10.99 13.61
N LEU A 95 -19.29 -9.71 13.96
CA LEU A 95 -19.90 -8.62 13.20
C LEU A 95 -18.78 -7.72 12.68
N PHE A 96 -18.51 -7.77 11.37
CA PHE A 96 -17.56 -6.88 10.74
C PHE A 96 -18.19 -5.50 10.56
N THR A 97 -17.52 -4.46 11.06
CA THR A 97 -17.99 -3.08 10.95
C THR A 97 -17.01 -2.24 10.14
N ASN A 98 -17.55 -1.43 9.22
CA ASN A 98 -16.80 -0.46 8.43
C ASN A 98 -17.74 0.72 8.12
N ASP A 99 -17.19 1.92 7.99
CA ASP A 99 -18.02 3.11 7.71
C ASP A 99 -18.16 3.42 6.21
N ASN A 100 -17.44 2.69 5.36
CA ASN A 100 -17.53 2.81 3.92
C ASN A 100 -18.58 1.84 3.33
N VAL A 101 -19.76 2.39 3.06
CA VAL A 101 -20.89 1.69 2.40
C VAL A 101 -20.47 1.00 1.10
N SER A 102 -19.57 1.62 0.32
CA SER A 102 -19.14 1.02 -0.96
C SER A 102 -18.31 -0.23 -0.74
N ALA A 103 -17.41 -0.24 0.24
CA ALA A 103 -16.59 -1.42 0.56
C ALA A 103 -17.46 -2.60 1.01
N ILE A 104 -18.45 -2.36 1.90
CA ILE A 104 -19.39 -3.38 2.36
C ILE A 104 -20.20 -3.95 1.20
N ASN A 105 -20.81 -3.10 0.38
CA ASN A 105 -21.62 -3.53 -0.76
C ASN A 105 -20.81 -4.34 -1.79
N LEU A 106 -19.55 -3.97 -2.03
CA LEU A 106 -18.67 -4.71 -2.93
C LEU A 106 -18.31 -6.10 -2.37
N VAL A 107 -18.00 -6.19 -1.08
CA VAL A 107 -17.71 -7.47 -0.44
C VAL A 107 -18.93 -8.39 -0.49
N LEU A 108 -20.12 -7.87 -0.20
CA LEU A 108 -21.39 -8.61 -0.21
C LEU A 108 -21.90 -8.94 -1.62
N GLY A 109 -21.41 -8.27 -2.65
CA GLY A 109 -21.87 -8.50 -4.03
C GLY A 109 -23.16 -7.77 -4.39
N ASN A 110 -23.56 -6.79 -3.59
CA ASN A 110 -24.68 -5.91 -3.92
C ASN A 110 -24.36 -5.01 -5.11
N HIS A 111 -23.08 -4.68 -5.30
CA HIS A 111 -22.59 -3.88 -6.42
C HIS A 111 -21.41 -4.57 -7.09
N ASP A 112 -21.33 -4.42 -8.41
CA ASP A 112 -20.18 -4.84 -9.21
C ASP A 112 -19.28 -3.66 -9.60
N ARG A 113 -17.98 -3.93 -9.70
CA ARG A 113 -16.98 -2.97 -10.20
C ARG A 113 -16.19 -3.60 -11.32
N LYS A 114 -15.97 -2.86 -12.41
CA LYS A 114 -15.16 -3.30 -13.56
C LYS A 114 -13.64 -3.16 -13.34
N GLN A 115 -13.22 -2.56 -12.22
CA GLN A 115 -11.81 -2.24 -11.96
C GLN A 115 -11.08 -3.48 -11.40
N ASN A 116 -10.14 -4.03 -12.18
CA ASN A 116 -9.41 -5.27 -11.85
C ASN A 116 -8.79 -5.30 -10.44
N HIS A 117 -8.29 -4.19 -9.92
CA HIS A 117 -7.70 -4.14 -8.58
C HIS A 117 -8.75 -4.27 -7.47
N ILE A 118 -9.94 -3.70 -7.66
CA ILE A 118 -11.07 -3.85 -6.74
C ILE A 118 -11.58 -5.29 -6.76
N ILE A 119 -11.77 -5.87 -7.95
CA ILE A 119 -12.19 -7.27 -8.12
C ILE A 119 -11.24 -8.19 -7.34
N ARG A 120 -9.93 -8.08 -7.59
CA ARG A 120 -8.92 -8.86 -6.86
C ARG A 120 -8.93 -8.64 -5.35
N ALA A 121 -9.26 -7.45 -4.87
CA ALA A 121 -9.36 -7.17 -3.44
C ALA A 121 -10.60 -7.84 -2.82
N VAL A 122 -11.75 -7.75 -3.50
CA VAL A 122 -13.00 -8.43 -3.10
C VAL A 122 -12.82 -9.94 -3.10
N ASP A 123 -12.23 -10.51 -4.15
CA ASP A 123 -11.97 -11.96 -4.25
C ASP A 123 -11.12 -12.47 -3.09
N LYS A 124 -10.10 -11.69 -2.70
CA LYS A 124 -9.29 -12.01 -1.51
C LYS A 124 -10.13 -12.02 -0.24
N VAL A 125 -10.99 -11.02 -0.05
CA VAL A 125 -11.88 -10.97 1.13
C VAL A 125 -12.80 -12.17 1.15
N ARG A 126 -13.52 -12.44 0.06
CA ARG A 126 -14.45 -13.57 -0.06
C ARG A 126 -13.77 -14.91 0.16
N ASN A 127 -12.57 -15.09 -0.38
CA ASN A 127 -11.76 -16.30 -0.15
C ASN A 127 -11.28 -16.44 1.31
N GLU A 128 -11.03 -15.36 2.05
CA GLU A 128 -10.73 -15.49 3.48
C GLU A 128 -11.99 -15.70 4.32
N LEU A 129 -13.12 -15.10 3.92
CA LEU A 129 -14.42 -15.30 4.57
C LEU A 129 -14.90 -16.74 4.45
N SER A 130 -14.72 -17.39 3.29
CA SER A 130 -15.11 -18.80 3.09
C SER A 130 -14.34 -19.78 3.96
N LYS A 131 -13.22 -19.35 4.56
CA LYS A 131 -12.44 -20.14 5.52
C LYS A 131 -12.88 -19.94 6.97
N LEU A 132 -13.77 -18.98 7.24
CA LEU A 132 -14.33 -18.82 8.59
C LEU A 132 -15.33 -19.94 8.86
N THR A 133 -15.09 -20.68 9.94
CA THR A 133 -16.01 -21.73 10.42
C THR A 133 -17.10 -21.19 11.35
N ILE A 134 -17.05 -19.89 11.66
CA ILE A 134 -17.97 -19.23 12.58
C ILE A 134 -18.95 -18.33 11.81
N PRO A 135 -20.20 -18.16 12.31
CA PRO A 135 -21.12 -17.21 11.72
C PRO A 135 -20.55 -15.80 11.70
N TYR A 136 -20.73 -15.12 10.58
CA TYR A 136 -20.33 -13.73 10.41
C TYR A 136 -21.43 -12.91 9.78
N GLU A 137 -21.49 -11.64 10.17
CA GLU A 137 -22.39 -10.64 9.61
C GLU A 137 -21.61 -9.34 9.36
N PHE A 138 -22.22 -8.41 8.62
CA PHE A 138 -21.66 -7.10 8.34
C PHE A 138 -22.57 -6.01 8.91
N ALA A 139 -21.98 -4.90 9.35
CA ALA A 139 -22.69 -3.66 9.62
C ALA A 139 -21.97 -2.46 9.04
N GLN A 140 -22.74 -1.56 8.45
CA GLN A 140 -22.28 -0.22 8.17
C GLN A 140 -22.45 0.64 9.41
N VAL A 141 -21.37 1.25 9.86
CA VAL A 141 -21.37 2.15 11.02
C VAL A 141 -21.13 3.60 10.60
N LYS A 142 -21.56 4.58 11.40
CA LYS A 142 -21.08 5.96 11.24
C LYS A 142 -19.63 6.09 11.69
N SER A 143 -18.86 6.98 11.07
CA SER A 143 -17.45 7.23 11.42
C SER A 143 -17.24 7.62 12.89
N LYS A 144 -18.25 8.20 13.56
CA LYS A 144 -18.20 8.49 15.00
C LYS A 144 -18.10 7.22 15.85
N VAL A 145 -18.75 6.14 15.44
CA VAL A 145 -18.68 4.82 16.10
C VAL A 145 -17.31 4.18 15.85
N ASN A 146 -16.74 4.34 14.65
CA ASN A 146 -15.43 3.79 14.28
C ASN A 146 -14.21 4.68 14.64
N LYS A 147 -14.44 5.79 15.35
CA LYS A 147 -13.46 6.89 15.55
C LYS A 147 -12.11 6.45 16.13
N LYS A 148 -12.10 5.42 16.97
CA LYS A 148 -10.85 4.90 17.56
C LYS A 148 -9.96 4.24 16.51
N VAL A 149 -10.56 3.46 15.62
CA VAL A 149 -9.86 2.71 14.57
C VAL A 149 -9.42 3.67 13.46
N ASP A 150 -10.27 4.62 13.06
CA ASP A 150 -9.94 5.71 12.12
C ASP A 150 -8.74 6.55 12.57
N LYS A 151 -8.73 7.00 13.83
CA LYS A 151 -7.59 7.73 14.39
C LYS A 151 -6.30 6.89 14.36
N SER A 152 -6.40 5.59 14.61
CA SER A 152 -5.24 4.69 14.58
C SER A 152 -4.71 4.54 13.15
N ALA A 153 -5.58 4.34 12.17
CA ALA A 153 -5.22 4.20 10.76
C ALA A 153 -4.52 5.48 10.25
N LYS A 154 -5.09 6.66 10.54
CA LYS A 154 -4.49 7.96 10.18
C LYS A 154 -3.11 8.18 10.81
N ARG A 155 -2.94 7.83 12.08
CA ARG A 155 -1.64 7.91 12.77
C ARG A 155 -0.63 6.97 12.12
N LYS A 156 -1.07 5.76 11.75
CA LYS A 156 -0.19 4.79 11.09
C LYS A 156 0.23 5.25 9.70
N LEU A 157 -0.68 5.84 8.93
CA LEU A 157 -0.38 6.43 7.62
C LEU A 157 0.70 7.50 7.76
N LYS A 158 0.52 8.47 8.66
CA LYS A 158 1.50 9.54 8.89
C LYS A 158 2.88 9.00 9.27
N SER A 159 2.93 8.02 10.18
CA SER A 159 4.19 7.37 10.55
C SER A 159 4.85 6.68 9.36
N ARG A 160 4.06 6.03 8.49
CA ARG A 160 4.57 5.37 7.29
C ARG A 160 5.09 6.38 6.26
N GLU A 161 4.42 7.50 6.09
CA GLU A 161 4.86 8.59 5.21
C GLU A 161 6.21 9.15 5.64
N THR A 162 6.40 9.40 6.94
CA THR A 162 7.70 9.84 7.47
C THR A 162 8.82 8.84 7.18
N VAL A 163 8.54 7.53 7.30
CA VAL A 163 9.51 6.48 6.94
C VAL A 163 9.84 6.49 5.44
N ILE A 164 8.84 6.72 4.59
CA ILE A 164 9.01 6.80 3.14
C ILE A 164 9.85 8.04 2.79
N GLU A 165 9.52 9.20 3.33
CA GLU A 165 10.27 10.45 3.13
C GLU A 165 11.71 10.33 3.57
N LYS A 166 11.96 9.70 4.73
CA LYS A 166 13.33 9.40 5.20
C LYS A 166 14.09 8.55 4.18
N ARG A 167 13.48 7.48 3.66
CA ARG A 167 14.10 6.61 2.65
C ARG A 167 14.37 7.35 1.33
N ILE A 168 13.47 8.23 0.91
CA ILE A 168 13.66 9.05 -0.29
C ILE A 168 14.85 9.98 -0.08
N ARG A 169 14.94 10.64 1.09
CA ARG A 169 16.08 11.49 1.46
C ARG A 169 17.39 10.71 1.43
N GLU A 170 17.46 9.55 2.10
CA GLU A 170 18.65 8.69 2.10
C GLU A 170 19.08 8.27 0.68
N ARG A 171 18.14 8.06 -0.24
CA ARG A 171 18.45 7.75 -1.65
C ARG A 171 18.97 8.98 -2.38
N LYS A 172 18.38 10.15 -2.18
CA LYS A 172 18.88 11.41 -2.73
C LYS A 172 20.31 11.67 -2.26
N ASP A 173 20.56 11.57 -0.95
CA ASP A 173 21.90 11.77 -0.37
C ASP A 173 22.94 10.81 -0.95
N LYS A 174 22.56 9.54 -1.15
CA LYS A 174 23.43 8.56 -1.83
C LYS A 174 23.75 8.97 -3.26
N ILE A 175 22.76 9.45 -4.02
CA ILE A 175 22.97 9.89 -5.40
C ILE A 175 23.83 11.16 -5.43
N SER A 176 23.61 12.12 -4.54
CA SER A 176 24.44 13.33 -4.43
C SER A 176 25.91 12.99 -4.19
N LYS A 177 26.22 12.06 -3.27
CA LYS A 177 27.59 11.55 -3.06
C LYS A 177 28.18 10.88 -4.30
N VAL A 178 27.36 10.25 -5.14
CA VAL A 178 27.80 9.65 -6.41
C VAL A 178 28.02 10.72 -7.48
N GLN A 179 27.22 11.80 -7.49
CA GLN A 179 27.42 12.96 -8.37
C GLN A 179 28.71 13.71 -8.04
N GLU A 180 29.02 13.93 -6.76
CA GLU A 180 30.31 14.52 -6.34
C GLU A 180 31.51 13.72 -6.88
N ARG A 181 31.47 12.39 -6.75
CA ARG A 181 32.50 11.50 -7.31
C ARG A 181 32.55 11.48 -8.85
N ALA A 182 31.51 11.96 -9.50
CA ALA A 182 31.40 11.99 -10.95
C ALA A 182 32.03 13.26 -11.57
N GLN A 183 32.25 14.32 -10.78
CA GLN A 183 32.76 15.60 -11.27
C GLN A 183 34.12 15.50 -11.97
N ASN A 184 34.99 14.60 -11.49
CA ASN A 184 36.33 14.38 -12.02
C ASN A 184 36.38 13.35 -13.16
N LEU A 185 35.25 13.10 -13.83
CA LEU A 185 35.17 12.18 -14.96
C LEU A 185 35.13 12.97 -16.28
N GLU A 186 35.85 12.47 -17.27
CA GLU A 186 35.76 12.96 -18.64
C GLU A 186 34.55 12.34 -19.32
N CYS A 187 33.85 13.12 -20.14
CA CYS A 187 32.66 12.70 -20.85
C CYS A 187 32.67 13.28 -22.26
N LYS A 188 32.26 12.47 -23.24
CA LYS A 188 31.99 12.90 -24.60
C LYS A 188 30.75 12.19 -25.14
N GLN A 189 30.10 12.79 -26.12
CA GLN A 189 28.96 12.19 -26.79
C GLN A 189 29.42 11.31 -27.96
N ASP A 190 28.78 10.16 -28.14
CA ASP A 190 29.01 9.21 -29.24
C ASP A 190 27.67 8.65 -29.72
N GLY A 191 27.09 9.29 -30.75
CA GLY A 191 25.75 9.01 -31.22
C GLY A 191 24.69 9.21 -30.12
N THR A 192 23.93 8.15 -29.83
CA THR A 192 22.91 8.11 -28.76
C THR A 192 23.49 7.79 -27.38
N ASN A 193 24.79 7.48 -27.29
CA ASN A 193 25.45 7.12 -26.06
C ASN A 193 26.36 8.25 -25.57
N TYR A 194 26.68 8.21 -24.29
CA TYR A 194 27.76 8.97 -23.69
C TYR A 194 28.93 8.03 -23.41
N LEU A 195 30.14 8.46 -23.71
CA LEU A 195 31.37 7.77 -23.32
C LEU A 195 31.96 8.50 -22.13
N VAL A 196 32.15 7.79 -21.02
CA VAL A 196 32.63 8.37 -19.76
C VAL A 196 33.85 7.59 -19.27
N LYS A 197 34.92 8.30 -18.88
CA LYS A 197 36.12 7.70 -18.28
C LYS A 197 36.60 8.50 -17.08
N SER A 198 37.43 7.89 -16.23
CA SER A 198 38.21 8.65 -15.24
C SER A 198 39.40 9.31 -15.94
N SER A 199 39.81 10.50 -15.50
CA SER A 199 40.90 11.25 -16.14
C SER A 199 42.21 10.46 -16.25
N ASN A 200 42.48 9.57 -15.28
CA ASN A 200 43.70 8.76 -15.24
C ASN A 200 43.50 7.34 -15.81
N SER A 201 42.47 7.12 -16.62
CA SER A 201 42.15 5.81 -17.20
C SER A 201 42.06 5.90 -18.71
N GLU A 202 42.48 4.86 -19.42
CA GLU A 202 42.25 4.72 -20.86
C GLU A 202 40.91 4.05 -21.20
N THR A 203 40.21 3.53 -20.20
CA THR A 203 38.96 2.78 -20.41
C THR A 203 37.76 3.71 -20.47
N TRP A 204 37.15 3.80 -21.64
CA TRP A 204 35.85 4.45 -21.84
C TRP A 204 34.69 3.51 -21.51
N TYR A 205 33.73 3.99 -20.72
CA TYR A 205 32.49 3.29 -20.44
C TYR A 205 31.33 3.92 -21.20
N ALA A 206 30.62 3.10 -21.98
CA ALA A 206 29.40 3.52 -22.66
C ALA A 206 28.26 3.64 -21.64
N VAL A 207 27.52 4.74 -21.73
CA VAL A 207 26.37 5.06 -20.90
C VAL A 207 25.20 5.41 -21.82
N ASN A 208 24.05 4.80 -21.56
CA ASN A 208 22.80 5.17 -22.20
C ASN A 208 21.77 5.48 -21.10
N LEU A 209 21.27 6.72 -21.08
CA LEU A 209 20.32 7.18 -20.07
C LEU A 209 18.87 6.77 -20.40
N ASP A 210 18.54 6.55 -21.67
CA ASP A 210 17.19 6.19 -22.11
C ASP A 210 16.81 4.77 -21.75
N ILE A 211 17.77 3.84 -21.83
CA ILE A 211 17.56 2.43 -21.41
C ILE A 211 18.16 2.12 -20.04
N LEU A 212 18.59 3.15 -19.30
CA LEU A 212 19.32 3.06 -18.04
C LEU A 212 20.40 1.98 -18.08
N SER A 213 21.48 2.20 -18.83
CA SER A 213 22.58 1.24 -18.95
C SER A 213 23.95 1.90 -18.83
N CYS A 214 24.92 1.13 -18.33
CA CYS A 214 26.32 1.52 -18.30
C CYS A 214 27.21 0.28 -18.44
N SER A 215 28.29 0.36 -19.21
CA SER A 215 29.23 -0.76 -19.37
C SER A 215 30.21 -0.94 -18.20
N CYS A 216 30.18 -0.06 -17.20
CA CYS A 216 31.12 -0.11 -16.08
C CYS A 216 30.97 -1.36 -15.18
N PRO A 217 32.03 -1.79 -14.47
CA PRO A 217 31.99 -2.98 -13.63
C PRO A 217 30.88 -2.96 -12.58
N TYR A 218 30.64 -1.81 -11.95
CA TYR A 218 29.55 -1.66 -10.98
C TYR A 218 28.19 -2.00 -11.60
N TRP A 219 27.87 -1.43 -12.76
CA TRP A 219 26.58 -1.65 -13.41
C TRP A 219 26.46 -3.09 -13.92
N LYS A 220 27.53 -3.61 -14.52
CA LYS A 220 27.61 -4.99 -14.97
C LYS A 220 27.32 -5.98 -13.84
N ASN A 221 27.95 -5.80 -12.68
CA ASN A 221 27.82 -6.72 -11.55
C ASN A 221 26.46 -6.62 -10.84
N ASN A 222 25.89 -5.42 -10.74
CA ASN A 222 24.67 -5.21 -9.94
C ASN A 222 23.37 -5.29 -10.76
N TRP A 223 23.40 -4.84 -12.02
CA TRP A 223 22.19 -4.53 -12.78
C TRP A 223 22.10 -5.23 -14.14
N SER A 224 23.20 -5.53 -14.84
CA SER A 224 23.13 -6.04 -16.23
C SER A 224 22.23 -7.28 -16.39
N LYS A 225 22.37 -8.26 -15.49
CA LYS A 225 21.61 -9.52 -15.46
C LYS A 225 20.21 -9.40 -14.86
N LYS A 226 19.81 -8.23 -14.35
CA LYS A 226 18.49 -8.03 -13.74
C LYS A 226 17.44 -7.77 -14.83
N PRO A 227 16.19 -8.24 -14.64
CA PRO A 227 15.09 -7.92 -15.54
C PRO A 227 14.91 -6.41 -15.69
N GLU A 228 14.47 -5.97 -16.85
CA GLU A 228 14.30 -4.55 -17.17
C GLU A 228 13.40 -3.82 -16.15
N GLY A 229 12.25 -4.40 -15.81
CA GLY A 229 11.36 -3.83 -14.78
C GLY A 229 12.03 -3.66 -13.40
N ALA A 230 13.02 -4.48 -13.06
CA ALA A 230 13.79 -4.31 -11.82
C ALA A 230 14.78 -3.14 -11.92
N LYS A 231 15.39 -2.92 -13.08
CA LYS A 231 16.28 -1.76 -13.32
C LYS A 231 15.48 -0.45 -13.20
N TRP A 232 14.35 -0.36 -13.89
CA TRP A 232 13.45 0.80 -13.88
C TRP A 232 12.83 1.11 -12.51
N THR A 233 12.79 0.15 -11.58
CA THR A 233 12.16 0.35 -10.26
C THR A 233 13.15 0.35 -9.09
N ARG A 234 14.40 -0.06 -9.30
CA ARG A 234 15.37 -0.27 -8.21
C ARG A 234 16.80 0.15 -8.51
N ALA A 235 17.22 0.26 -9.76
CA ALA A 235 18.60 0.60 -10.08
C ALA A 235 18.97 1.99 -9.55
N THR A 236 20.16 2.10 -8.97
CA THR A 236 20.74 3.40 -8.61
C THR A 236 21.81 3.77 -9.63
N PRO A 237 21.94 5.06 -9.99
CA PRO A 237 22.94 5.48 -10.95
C PRO A 237 24.34 5.17 -10.43
N CYS A 238 25.24 4.81 -11.35
CA CYS A 238 26.67 4.81 -11.07
C CYS A 238 27.27 6.20 -11.35
N LYS A 239 28.52 6.43 -10.93
CA LYS A 239 29.22 7.71 -11.16
C LYS A 239 29.26 8.10 -12.65
N HIS A 240 29.38 7.14 -13.57
CA HIS A 240 29.40 7.42 -15.01
C HIS A 240 28.03 7.92 -15.52
N MET A 241 26.93 7.37 -15.01
CA MET A 241 25.58 7.83 -15.37
C MET A 241 25.31 9.24 -14.83
N CYS A 242 25.79 9.53 -13.62
CA CYS A 242 25.73 10.89 -13.08
C CYS A 242 26.50 11.88 -13.95
N ARG A 243 27.72 11.53 -14.41
CA ARG A 243 28.50 12.40 -15.30
C ARG A 243 27.85 12.58 -16.66
N ALA A 244 27.33 11.51 -17.26
CA ALA A 244 26.63 11.58 -18.55
C ALA A 244 25.40 12.49 -18.46
N ALA A 245 24.62 12.39 -17.38
CA ALA A 245 23.47 13.25 -17.16
C ALA A 245 23.89 14.73 -16.99
N ASP A 246 24.93 14.99 -16.22
CA ASP A 246 25.51 16.33 -16.02
C ASP A 246 25.99 16.94 -17.35
N PHE A 247 26.76 16.20 -18.15
CA PHE A 247 27.22 16.62 -19.48
C PHE A 247 26.03 16.92 -20.43
N GLY A 248 24.98 16.10 -20.37
CA GLY A 248 23.76 16.30 -21.16
C GLY A 248 22.78 17.33 -20.59
N SER A 249 23.13 18.07 -19.53
CA SER A 249 22.23 18.99 -18.81
C SER A 249 20.92 18.36 -18.32
N GLN A 250 20.94 17.06 -17.98
CA GLN A 250 19.78 16.31 -17.50
C GLN A 250 19.82 16.10 -15.98
N ASN A 251 18.65 16.16 -15.34
CA ASN A 251 18.54 15.91 -13.90
C ASN A 251 18.54 14.41 -13.59
N ILE A 252 19.63 13.91 -12.99
CA ILE A 252 19.76 12.48 -12.65
C ILE A 252 18.64 11.97 -11.72
N LEU A 253 18.08 12.82 -10.86
CA LEU A 253 16.97 12.43 -9.97
C LEU A 253 15.66 12.24 -10.74
N GLU A 254 15.50 12.92 -11.88
CA GLU A 254 14.35 12.76 -12.77
C GLU A 254 14.49 11.51 -13.64
N ILE A 255 15.69 11.27 -14.19
CA ILE A 255 16.01 10.02 -14.90
C ILE A 255 15.74 8.81 -14.00
N PHE A 256 16.14 8.89 -12.72
CA PHE A 256 15.94 7.84 -11.73
C PHE A 256 14.72 8.05 -10.81
N ARG A 257 13.69 8.77 -11.29
CA ARG A 257 12.53 9.16 -10.48
C ARG A 257 11.85 7.96 -9.82
N SER A 258 11.60 6.90 -10.58
CA SER A 258 10.93 5.68 -10.10
C SER A 258 11.70 4.95 -9.00
N GLN A 259 13.03 5.07 -9.00
CA GLN A 259 13.92 4.43 -8.04
C GLN A 259 14.11 5.29 -6.79
N VAL A 260 14.24 6.61 -6.96
CA VAL A 260 14.40 7.58 -5.87
C VAL A 260 13.11 7.72 -5.08
N PHE A 261 12.01 8.05 -5.74
CA PHE A 261 10.71 8.39 -5.12
C PHE A 261 9.83 7.18 -4.86
N ARG A 262 10.40 5.97 -4.86
CA ARG A 262 9.67 4.74 -4.57
C ARG A 262 9.07 4.77 -3.16
N ARG A 263 7.75 4.69 -3.07
CA ARG A 263 6.96 4.70 -1.81
C ARG A 263 6.82 3.33 -1.14
N LYS A 264 7.38 2.27 -1.73
CA LYS A 264 7.41 0.90 -1.18
C LYS A 264 8.67 0.66 -0.32
#